data_AF-E9P1R3-F1
#
_entry.id   AF-E9P1R3-F1
#
_cell.length_a   1.000
_cell.length_b   1.000
_cell.length_c   1.000
_cell.angle_alpha   90.00
_cell.angle_beta   90.00
_cell.angle_gamma   90.00
#
_symmetry.space_group_name_H-M   'P 1'
#
loop_
_entity.id
_entity.type
_entity.pdbx_description
1 polymer ?
#
loop_
_entity_poly.entity_id
_entity_poly.type
_entity_poly.pdbx_seq_one_letter_code
_entity_poly.pdbx_strand_id
1 'polypeptide(L)'
;AHISDEKKYDAQDVTLSIDEKLQSMVYREIKKAVSENNAESGTAVLVDVRTGEVLAMATAPSYNPNNRVGVKSELMRNRAITDTFEPGSTVKPFVVLTALQRGVVKRDEIIDTTSFKLSGKEIVDVAPRAQQTLDEILMNSSNRGVSRLALRMPPSALMETYQNAGLSKPTDLGLIGEQVGILNANRKRWADIERATVAYGYGITATPLQVARAYATLGSFGVYRPLSITKVDPPVIGKRVFSEKITKDIRGILEKVAIKNKRAMVEGYRVGVKTGTARKIENGHYVKKYVAFTAGIAPISDPRYALVI
;
A
#
# COMPACT_ATOMS: atom_id res chain seq x y z
N ALA A 1 6.25 -43.70 -37.35
CA ALA A 1 5.43 -43.73 -36.12
C ALA A 1 5.93 -42.62 -35.19
N HIS A 2 5.23 -41.50 -35.13
CA HIS A 2 5.48 -40.46 -34.12
C HIS A 2 4.20 -40.31 -33.32
N ILE A 3 4.00 -41.23 -32.36
CA ILE A 3 3.05 -41.03 -31.29
C ILE A 3 3.80 -40.18 -30.27
N SER A 4 3.59 -38.87 -30.32
CA SER A 4 3.93 -38.02 -29.19
C SER A 4 2.93 -38.35 -28.08
N ASP A 5 3.37 -39.12 -27.09
CA ASP A 5 2.67 -39.35 -25.83
C ASP A 5 2.63 -38.05 -25.00
N GLU A 6 1.99 -37.01 -25.53
CA GLU A 6 1.59 -35.87 -24.73
C GLU A 6 0.38 -36.30 -23.91
N LYS A 7 0.62 -36.52 -22.61
CA LYS A 7 -0.41 -36.81 -21.62
C LYS A 7 -1.45 -35.68 -21.66
N LYS A 8 -2.59 -35.92 -22.32
CA LYS A 8 -3.71 -34.99 -22.38
C LYS A 8 -4.31 -34.90 -20.98
N TYR A 9 -4.15 -33.76 -20.33
CA TYR A 9 -4.87 -33.45 -19.09
C TYR A 9 -6.26 -32.95 -19.45
N ASP A 10 -7.27 -33.41 -18.70
CA ASP A 10 -8.62 -32.88 -18.83
C ASP A 10 -8.65 -31.40 -18.44
N ALA A 11 -9.47 -30.62 -19.14
CA ALA A 11 -9.73 -29.23 -18.78
C ALA A 11 -10.29 -29.16 -17.36
N GLN A 12 -9.77 -28.25 -16.55
CA GLN A 12 -10.17 -28.04 -15.16
C GLN A 12 -10.84 -26.68 -15.01
N ASP A 13 -11.89 -26.64 -14.21
CA ASP A 13 -12.50 -25.38 -13.80
C ASP A 13 -11.62 -24.64 -12.80
N VAL A 14 -11.71 -23.31 -12.80
CA VAL A 14 -11.00 -22.44 -11.84
C VAL A 14 -12.01 -21.60 -11.10
N THR A 15 -12.05 -21.73 -9.77
CA THR A 15 -12.84 -20.86 -8.90
C THR A 15 -11.96 -19.71 -8.39
N LEU A 16 -12.28 -18.49 -8.81
CA LEU A 16 -11.58 -17.29 -8.35
C LEU A 16 -12.02 -16.89 -6.93
N SER A 17 -11.15 -16.17 -6.23
CA SER A 17 -11.49 -15.50 -4.96
C SER A 17 -12.27 -14.20 -5.17
N ILE A 18 -12.32 -13.70 -6.42
CA ILE A 18 -13.02 -12.47 -6.79
C ILE A 18 -14.52 -12.64 -6.54
N ASP A 19 -15.10 -11.71 -5.81
CA ASP A 19 -16.55 -11.58 -5.69
C ASP A 19 -17.06 -10.64 -6.79
N GLU A 20 -17.91 -11.15 -7.67
CA GLU A 20 -18.42 -10.40 -8.83
C GLU A 20 -19.15 -9.10 -8.43
N LYS A 21 -19.90 -9.11 -7.32
CA LYS A 21 -20.66 -7.93 -6.86
C LYS A 21 -19.70 -6.86 -6.35
N LEU A 22 -18.69 -7.26 -5.58
CA LEU A 22 -17.64 -6.35 -5.12
C LEU A 22 -16.81 -5.82 -6.30
N GLN A 23 -16.43 -6.69 -7.23
CA GLN A 23 -15.69 -6.30 -8.44
C GLN A 23 -16.46 -5.28 -9.28
N SER A 24 -17.75 -5.51 -9.51
CA SER A 24 -18.62 -4.60 -10.27
C SER A 24 -18.76 -3.24 -9.59
N MET A 25 -18.95 -3.23 -8.26
CA MET A 25 -19.00 -2.00 -7.46
C MET A 25 -17.68 -1.24 -7.55
N VAL A 26 -16.56 -1.91 -7.29
CA VAL A 26 -15.22 -1.31 -7.32
C VAL A 26 -14.90 -0.75 -8.71
N TYR A 27 -15.18 -1.49 -9.77
CA TYR A 27 -14.96 -1.02 -11.14
C TYR A 27 -15.81 0.21 -11.49
N ARG A 28 -17.08 0.24 -11.09
CA ARG A 28 -17.96 1.38 -11.31
C ARG A 28 -17.42 2.64 -10.64
N GLU A 29 -17.05 2.55 -9.37
CA GLU A 29 -16.56 3.71 -8.62
C GLU A 29 -15.19 4.20 -9.13
N ILE A 30 -14.26 3.30 -9.44
CA ILE A 30 -12.95 3.74 -9.98
C ILE A 30 -13.09 4.37 -11.37
N LYS A 31 -13.97 3.82 -12.23
CA LYS A 31 -14.24 4.39 -13.55
C LYS A 31 -14.86 5.78 -13.44
N LYS A 32 -15.83 5.95 -12.52
CA LYS A 32 -16.45 7.24 -12.23
C LYS A 32 -15.41 8.24 -11.74
N ALA A 33 -14.58 7.86 -10.76
CA ALA A 33 -13.54 8.73 -10.21
C ALA A 33 -12.51 9.15 -11.28
N VAL A 34 -12.09 8.23 -12.14
CA VAL A 34 -11.18 8.54 -13.26
C VAL A 34 -11.79 9.57 -14.20
N SER A 35 -13.08 9.39 -14.55
CA SER A 35 -13.79 10.33 -15.43
C SER A 35 -13.97 11.71 -14.79
N GLU A 36 -14.43 11.77 -13.54
CA GLU A 36 -14.70 13.03 -12.82
C GLU A 36 -13.43 13.86 -12.60
N ASN A 37 -12.28 13.20 -12.46
CA ASN A 37 -10.99 13.86 -12.24
C ASN A 37 -10.17 14.04 -13.52
N ASN A 38 -10.69 13.63 -14.68
CA ASN A 38 -9.96 13.59 -15.96
C ASN A 38 -8.58 12.91 -15.82
N ALA A 39 -8.53 11.82 -15.05
CA ALA A 39 -7.29 11.11 -14.77
C ALA A 39 -6.88 10.21 -15.95
N GLU A 40 -5.57 10.00 -16.13
CA GLU A 40 -5.02 9.08 -17.13
C GLU A 40 -5.48 7.63 -16.87
N SER A 41 -5.48 7.22 -15.60
CA SER A 41 -5.96 5.92 -15.15
C SER A 41 -6.24 5.92 -13.64
N GLY A 42 -6.89 4.87 -13.16
CA GLY A 42 -7.14 4.59 -11.76
C GLY A 42 -7.17 3.08 -11.53
N THR A 43 -6.80 2.65 -10.33
CA THR A 43 -6.73 1.24 -9.94
C THR A 43 -7.33 1.08 -8.55
N ALA A 44 -8.02 -0.02 -8.31
CA ALA A 44 -8.50 -0.36 -6.98
C ALA A 44 -8.27 -1.85 -6.70
N VAL A 45 -7.82 -2.15 -5.48
CA VAL A 45 -7.56 -3.52 -5.02
C VAL A 45 -8.17 -3.71 -3.64
N LEU A 46 -9.05 -4.70 -3.52
CA LEU A 46 -9.72 -5.10 -2.28
C LEU A 46 -9.27 -6.49 -1.88
N VAL A 47 -8.76 -6.61 -0.65
CA VAL A 47 -8.23 -7.86 -0.09
C VAL A 47 -8.98 -8.21 1.19
N ASP A 48 -9.35 -9.48 1.37
CA ASP A 48 -9.81 -9.99 2.66
C ASP A 48 -8.63 -10.09 3.63
N VAL A 49 -8.73 -9.39 4.75
CA VAL A 49 -7.68 -9.29 5.78
C VAL A 49 -7.37 -10.66 6.43
N ARG A 50 -8.36 -11.54 6.50
CA ARG A 50 -8.28 -12.81 7.24
C ARG A 50 -7.73 -13.93 6.39
N THR A 51 -7.97 -13.92 5.08
CA THR A 51 -7.55 -14.99 4.17
C THR A 51 -6.43 -14.58 3.22
N GLY A 52 -6.29 -13.29 2.90
CA GLY A 52 -5.39 -12.81 1.85
C GLY A 52 -5.98 -12.93 0.45
N GLU A 53 -7.24 -13.35 0.33
CA GLU A 53 -7.96 -13.39 -0.94
C GLU A 53 -8.12 -12.00 -1.54
N VAL A 54 -7.84 -11.88 -2.84
CA VAL A 54 -8.21 -10.70 -3.63
C VAL A 54 -9.70 -10.82 -3.96
N LEU A 55 -10.51 -9.97 -3.36
CA LEU A 55 -11.95 -9.93 -3.56
C LEU A 55 -12.34 -9.07 -4.76
N ALA A 56 -11.56 -8.04 -5.04
CA ALA A 56 -11.70 -7.22 -6.25
C ALA A 56 -10.36 -6.64 -6.68
N MET A 57 -10.13 -6.58 -7.99
CA MET A 57 -8.97 -5.97 -8.63
C MET A 57 -9.41 -5.33 -9.94
N ALA A 58 -9.49 -4.01 -9.97
CA ALA A 58 -10.05 -3.27 -11.10
C ALA A 58 -9.15 -2.12 -11.55
N THR A 59 -9.12 -1.86 -12.85
CA THR A 59 -8.43 -0.73 -13.46
C THR A 59 -9.36 0.00 -14.41
N ALA A 60 -9.24 1.33 -14.47
CA ALA A 60 -9.90 2.18 -15.45
C ALA A 60 -8.86 3.11 -16.10
N PRO A 61 -8.91 3.36 -17.43
CA PRO A 61 -9.79 2.72 -18.41
C PRO A 61 -9.51 1.20 -18.56
N SER A 62 -10.46 0.49 -19.18
CA SER A 62 -10.41 -0.96 -19.42
C SER A 62 -10.89 -1.27 -20.85
N TYR A 63 -11.02 -2.54 -21.21
CA TYR A 63 -11.43 -3.00 -22.55
C TYR A 63 -12.47 -4.12 -22.46
N ASN A 64 -13.16 -4.39 -23.58
CA ASN A 64 -14.08 -5.52 -23.68
C ASN A 64 -13.31 -6.78 -24.12
N PRO A 65 -13.15 -7.81 -23.27
CA PRO A 65 -12.40 -9.01 -23.65
C PRO A 65 -13.10 -9.84 -24.74
N ASN A 66 -14.41 -9.67 -24.94
CA ASN A 66 -15.20 -10.35 -25.99
C ASN A 66 -15.01 -9.74 -27.38
N ASN A 67 -14.50 -8.51 -27.48
CA ASN A 67 -14.14 -7.88 -28.75
C ASN A 67 -12.83 -7.10 -28.61
N ARG A 68 -11.75 -7.69 -29.11
CA ARG A 68 -10.40 -7.15 -29.00
C ARG A 68 -9.94 -6.37 -30.24
N VAL A 69 -10.79 -6.23 -31.27
CA VAL A 69 -10.43 -5.53 -32.50
C VAL A 69 -10.15 -4.06 -32.19
N GLY A 70 -8.95 -3.59 -32.49
CA GLY A 70 -8.54 -2.19 -32.28
C GLY A 70 -8.26 -1.82 -30.82
N VAL A 71 -8.25 -2.76 -29.87
CA VAL A 71 -7.90 -2.48 -28.47
C VAL A 71 -6.42 -2.14 -28.36
N LYS A 72 -6.09 -0.98 -27.80
CA LYS A 72 -4.71 -0.57 -27.53
C LYS A 72 -4.12 -1.42 -26.40
N SER A 73 -2.86 -1.83 -26.54
CA SER A 73 -2.15 -2.66 -25.54
C SER A 73 -2.10 -2.02 -24.15
N GLU A 74 -2.04 -0.69 -24.07
CA GLU A 74 -2.06 0.06 -22.81
C GLU A 74 -3.33 -0.17 -21.97
N LEU A 75 -4.46 -0.49 -22.61
CA LEU A 75 -5.74 -0.78 -21.95
C LEU A 75 -5.81 -2.22 -21.43
N MET A 76 -4.97 -3.11 -21.97
CA MET A 76 -4.90 -4.52 -21.57
C MET A 76 -4.03 -4.74 -20.34
N ARG A 77 -3.26 -3.72 -19.94
CA ARG A 77 -2.34 -3.78 -18.81
C ARG A 77 -3.10 -3.82 -17.49
N ASN A 78 -2.87 -4.85 -16.68
CA ASN A 78 -3.34 -4.89 -15.30
C ASN A 78 -2.42 -4.02 -14.41
N ARG A 79 -2.75 -2.73 -14.31
CA ARG A 79 -1.97 -1.75 -13.53
C ARG A 79 -1.85 -2.09 -12.04
N ALA A 80 -2.78 -2.88 -11.48
CA ALA A 80 -2.72 -3.31 -10.09
C ALA A 80 -1.48 -4.15 -9.75
N ILE A 81 -0.94 -4.87 -10.74
CA ILE A 81 0.23 -5.75 -10.58
C ILE A 81 1.43 -5.31 -11.40
N THR A 82 1.22 -4.50 -12.45
CA THR A 82 2.28 -4.12 -13.39
C THR A 82 2.79 -2.69 -13.19
N ASP A 83 2.00 -1.76 -12.65
CA ASP A 83 2.45 -0.39 -12.42
C ASP A 83 3.05 -0.31 -11.01
N THR A 84 4.26 0.22 -10.92
CA THR A 84 4.87 0.55 -9.64
C THR A 84 4.90 2.05 -9.46
N PHE A 85 4.59 2.52 -8.27
CA PHE A 85 4.63 3.94 -7.91
C PHE A 85 5.29 4.13 -6.55
N GLU A 86 5.72 5.36 -6.26
CA GLU A 86 6.22 5.69 -4.94
C GLU A 86 5.05 5.75 -3.95
N PRO A 87 5.02 4.89 -2.91
CA PRO A 87 3.87 4.76 -2.01
C PRO A 87 3.68 5.99 -1.10
N GLY A 88 4.62 6.93 -1.10
CA GLY A 88 4.50 8.21 -0.40
C GLY A 88 4.01 8.07 1.05
N SER A 89 3.01 8.88 1.43
CA SER A 89 2.55 8.90 2.83
C SER A 89 1.90 7.61 3.34
N THR A 90 1.57 6.62 2.47
CA THR A 90 0.98 5.36 2.93
C THR A 90 1.93 4.47 3.72
N VAL A 91 3.25 4.71 3.63
CA VAL A 91 4.24 3.94 4.43
C VAL A 91 4.48 4.50 5.83
N LYS A 92 4.05 5.74 6.10
CA LYS A 92 4.25 6.40 7.41
C LYS A 92 3.75 5.61 8.62
N PRO A 93 2.59 4.92 8.57
CA PRO A 93 2.14 4.07 9.68
C PRO A 93 3.18 3.00 10.05
N PHE A 94 3.89 2.44 9.07
CA PHE A 94 4.94 1.45 9.30
C PHE A 94 6.21 2.08 9.91
N VAL A 95 6.51 3.34 9.61
CA VAL A 95 7.63 4.05 10.26
C VAL A 95 7.35 4.25 11.75
N VAL A 96 6.16 4.72 12.10
CA VAL A 96 5.75 4.89 13.51
C VAL A 96 5.70 3.54 14.21
N LEU A 97 5.17 2.50 13.55
CA LEU A 97 5.18 1.12 14.04
C LEU A 97 6.60 0.65 14.36
N THR A 98 7.54 0.85 13.43
CA THR A 98 8.94 0.44 13.60
C THR A 98 9.58 1.17 14.78
N ALA A 99 9.37 2.48 14.87
CA ALA A 99 9.95 3.30 15.93
C ALA A 99 9.48 2.85 17.32
N LEU A 100 8.19 2.54 17.47
CA LEU A 100 7.63 1.96 18.69
C LEU A 100 8.18 0.55 18.96
N GLN A 101 8.26 -0.31 17.93
CA GLN A 101 8.71 -1.70 18.09
C GLN A 101 10.19 -1.81 18.44
N ARG A 102 11.01 -0.86 17.99
CA ARG A 102 12.44 -0.75 18.33
C ARG A 102 12.67 -0.01 19.65
N GLY A 103 11.64 0.53 20.28
CA GLY A 103 11.75 1.28 21.54
C GLY A 103 12.53 2.61 21.41
N VAL A 104 12.69 3.14 20.19
CA VAL A 104 13.40 4.42 19.97
C VAL A 104 12.51 5.64 20.23
N VAL A 105 11.22 5.40 20.44
CA VAL A 105 10.23 6.37 20.92
C VAL A 105 9.22 5.71 21.85
N LYS A 106 8.65 6.52 22.76
CA LYS A 106 7.49 6.13 23.56
C LYS A 106 6.19 6.57 22.92
N ARG A 107 5.08 5.94 23.31
CA ARG A 107 3.74 6.19 22.74
C ARG A 107 3.24 7.62 22.96
N ASP A 108 3.60 8.21 24.09
CA ASP A 108 3.25 9.54 24.58
C ASP A 108 4.33 10.59 24.32
N GLU A 109 5.42 10.21 23.66
CA GLU A 109 6.51 11.13 23.36
C GLU A 109 6.08 12.23 22.38
N ILE A 110 6.48 13.46 22.68
CA ILE A 110 6.34 14.62 21.80
C ILE A 110 7.62 14.75 20.97
N ILE A 111 7.47 14.72 19.64
CA ILE A 111 8.58 14.81 18.70
C ILE A 111 8.74 16.26 18.24
N ASP A 112 9.97 16.75 18.26
CA ASP A 112 10.34 18.01 17.59
C ASP A 112 10.20 17.87 16.06
N THR A 113 9.31 18.67 15.49
CA THR A 113 9.01 18.74 14.05
C THR A 113 9.33 20.13 13.47
N THR A 114 10.17 20.92 14.15
CA THR A 114 10.73 22.16 13.60
C THR A 114 11.50 21.91 12.30
N SER A 115 11.74 22.98 11.53
CA SER A 115 12.46 22.86 10.25
C SER A 115 13.88 22.36 10.48
N PHE A 116 14.32 21.46 9.59
CA PHE A 116 15.69 20.98 9.55
C PHE A 116 16.08 20.64 8.12
N LYS A 117 17.39 20.65 7.86
CA LYS A 117 17.98 20.34 6.55
C LYS A 117 18.84 19.10 6.66
N LEU A 118 18.78 18.25 5.63
CA LEU A 118 19.66 17.11 5.45
C LEU A 118 20.35 17.26 4.10
N SER A 119 21.68 17.23 4.07
CA SER A 119 22.47 17.40 2.84
C SER A 119 22.07 18.66 2.04
N GLY A 120 21.80 19.76 2.75
CA GLY A 120 21.37 21.04 2.16
C GLY A 120 19.90 21.11 1.68
N LYS A 121 19.13 20.02 1.78
CA LYS A 121 17.71 19.96 1.40
C LYS A 121 16.81 20.05 2.64
N GLU A 122 15.79 20.91 2.59
CA GLU A 122 14.80 21.02 3.65
C GLU A 122 13.75 19.91 3.54
N ILE A 123 13.39 19.32 4.69
CA ILE A 123 12.23 18.43 4.80
C ILE A 123 10.99 19.28 5.10
N VAL A 124 10.01 19.23 4.20
CA VAL A 124 8.84 20.12 4.24
C VAL A 124 7.57 19.34 4.57
N ASP A 125 6.79 19.89 5.50
CA ASP A 125 5.42 19.48 5.78
C ASP A 125 4.44 20.44 5.08
N VAL A 126 3.27 19.93 4.66
CA VAL A 126 2.22 20.76 4.06
C VAL A 126 1.74 21.85 5.02
N ALA A 127 1.58 21.49 6.30
CA ALA A 127 1.20 22.41 7.37
C ALA A 127 2.13 22.17 8.58
N PRO A 128 3.26 22.89 8.66
CA PRO A 128 4.29 22.68 9.69
C PRO A 128 3.80 22.94 11.11
N ARG A 129 4.37 22.20 12.07
CA ARG A 129 4.21 22.41 13.52
C ARG A 129 5.59 22.28 14.18
N ALA A 130 5.80 22.96 15.30
CA ALA A 130 7.07 22.85 16.04
C ALA A 130 7.20 21.50 16.76
N GLN A 131 6.10 20.97 17.27
CA GLN A 131 6.08 19.73 18.04
C GLN A 131 4.82 18.93 17.72
N GLN A 132 4.94 17.60 17.71
CA GLN A 132 3.83 16.70 17.43
C GLN A 132 3.96 15.37 18.18
N THR A 133 2.85 14.88 18.72
CA THR A 133 2.69 13.49 19.16
C THR A 133 2.75 12.52 17.96
N LEU A 134 2.92 11.22 18.22
CA LEU A 134 2.89 10.19 17.16
C LEU A 134 1.56 10.17 16.39
N ASP A 135 0.43 10.43 17.07
CA ASP A 135 -0.89 10.52 16.45
C ASP A 135 -0.94 11.68 15.48
N GLU A 136 -0.50 12.85 15.92
CA GLU A 136 -0.44 14.06 15.11
C GLU A 136 0.49 13.89 13.91
N ILE A 137 1.61 13.17 14.05
CA ILE A 137 2.51 12.86 12.92
C ILE A 137 1.74 12.16 11.80
N LEU A 138 0.90 11.16 12.10
CA LEU A 138 0.11 10.48 11.08
C LEU A 138 -1.13 11.29 10.63
N MET A 139 -1.85 11.93 11.55
CA MET A 139 -3.03 12.76 11.27
C MET A 139 -2.71 14.01 10.44
N ASN A 140 -1.52 14.58 10.63
CA ASN A 140 -1.03 15.71 9.85
C ASN A 140 -0.15 15.26 8.68
N SER A 141 0.15 13.96 8.59
CA SER A 141 1.04 13.39 7.58
C SER A 141 2.40 14.10 7.57
N SER A 142 2.99 14.37 8.74
CA SER A 142 4.26 15.10 8.87
C SER A 142 5.42 14.28 8.31
N ASN A 143 6.04 14.79 7.23
CA ASN A 143 7.31 14.30 6.69
C ASN A 143 8.44 14.54 7.70
N ARG A 144 8.46 15.69 8.36
CA ARG A 144 9.46 16.03 9.39
C ARG A 144 9.45 15.03 10.53
N GLY A 145 8.27 14.73 11.08
CA GLY A 145 8.07 13.77 12.15
C GLY A 145 8.59 12.38 11.79
N VAL A 146 8.12 11.78 10.70
CA VAL A 146 8.58 10.43 10.30
C VAL A 146 10.06 10.39 9.91
N SER A 147 10.61 11.48 9.37
CA SER A 147 12.04 11.58 9.06
C SER A 147 12.87 11.58 10.33
N ARG A 148 12.46 12.32 11.37
CA ARG A 148 13.12 12.29 12.69
C ARG A 148 13.07 10.90 13.30
N LEU A 149 11.93 10.20 13.22
CA LEU A 149 11.81 8.81 13.68
C LEU A 149 12.78 7.89 12.92
N ALA A 150 12.85 8.00 11.60
CA ALA A 150 13.74 7.21 10.77
C ALA A 150 15.23 7.45 11.08
N LEU A 151 15.61 8.70 11.35
CA LEU A 151 16.99 9.06 11.70
C LEU A 151 17.45 8.52 13.06
N ARG A 152 16.50 8.19 13.96
CA ARG A 152 16.78 7.53 15.24
C ARG A 152 16.99 6.02 15.13
N MET A 153 16.83 5.44 13.93
CA MET A 153 16.93 4.00 13.68
C MET A 153 17.98 3.69 12.62
N PRO A 154 18.63 2.52 12.64
CA PRO A 154 19.43 2.08 11.50
C PRO A 154 18.54 1.94 10.25
N PRO A 155 19.05 2.24 9.03
CA PRO A 155 18.26 2.16 7.80
C PRO A 155 17.60 0.79 7.59
N SER A 156 18.30 -0.28 7.99
CA SER A 156 17.82 -1.66 7.91
C SER A 156 16.50 -1.89 8.64
N ALA A 157 16.22 -1.14 9.72
CA ALA A 157 14.99 -1.32 10.49
C ALA A 157 13.73 -1.02 9.67
N LEU A 158 13.75 0.04 8.86
CA LEU A 158 12.63 0.37 7.98
C LEU A 158 12.54 -0.59 6.80
N MET A 159 13.69 -0.97 6.22
CA MET A 159 13.71 -1.90 5.09
C MET A 159 13.16 -3.27 5.49
N GLU A 160 13.57 -3.78 6.65
CA GLU A 160 13.04 -5.03 7.22
C GLU A 160 11.52 -4.93 7.45
N THR A 161 11.05 -3.82 8.00
CA THR A 161 9.61 -3.59 8.22
C THR A 161 8.83 -3.58 6.91
N TYR A 162 9.33 -2.88 5.89
CA TYR A 162 8.69 -2.82 4.57
C TYR A 162 8.68 -4.19 3.89
N GLN A 163 9.77 -4.96 3.96
CA GLN A 163 9.80 -6.35 3.48
C GLN A 163 8.83 -7.25 4.26
N ASN A 164 8.76 -7.09 5.58
CA ASN A 164 7.84 -7.83 6.44
C ASN A 164 6.36 -7.51 6.15
N ALA A 165 6.06 -6.28 5.72
CA ALA A 165 4.75 -5.90 5.21
C ALA A 165 4.48 -6.38 3.77
N GLY A 166 5.50 -6.93 3.08
CA GLY A 166 5.37 -7.43 1.72
C GLY A 166 5.70 -6.44 0.61
N LEU A 167 6.29 -5.27 0.92
CA LEU A 167 6.80 -4.38 -0.13
C LEU A 167 8.07 -4.97 -0.74
N SER A 168 8.22 -4.87 -2.06
CA SER A 168 9.36 -5.43 -2.79
C SER A 168 9.55 -6.94 -2.61
N LYS A 169 8.43 -7.64 -2.39
CA LYS A 169 8.34 -9.11 -2.47
C LYS A 169 7.37 -9.50 -3.58
N PRO A 170 7.61 -10.60 -4.31
CA PRO A 170 6.61 -11.19 -5.20
C PRO A 170 5.24 -11.29 -4.55
N THR A 171 4.19 -11.08 -5.33
CA THR A 171 2.80 -11.26 -4.88
C THR A 171 2.33 -12.70 -5.04
N ASP A 172 3.00 -13.46 -5.90
CA ASP A 172 2.84 -14.90 -6.12
C ASP A 172 1.40 -15.29 -6.52
N LEU A 173 0.67 -14.38 -7.19
CA LEU A 173 -0.66 -14.72 -7.73
C LEU A 173 -0.56 -15.58 -9.00
N GLY A 174 0.64 -15.74 -9.57
CA GLY A 174 0.84 -16.46 -10.83
C GLY A 174 0.36 -15.69 -12.06
N LEU A 175 0.09 -14.39 -11.93
CA LEU A 175 -0.37 -13.55 -13.03
C LEU A 175 0.82 -13.08 -13.89
N ILE A 176 0.60 -13.01 -15.20
CA ILE A 176 1.63 -12.55 -16.14
C ILE A 176 1.89 -11.05 -15.92
N GLY A 177 3.18 -10.71 -15.78
CA GLY A 177 3.64 -9.32 -15.69
C GLY A 177 3.73 -8.74 -14.28
N GLU A 178 3.51 -9.54 -13.23
CA GLU A 178 3.69 -9.10 -11.84
C GLU A 178 5.05 -8.40 -11.63
N GLN A 179 5.00 -7.18 -11.11
CA GLN A 179 6.18 -6.39 -10.76
C GLN A 179 6.42 -6.45 -9.26
N VAL A 180 7.70 -6.51 -8.89
CA VAL A 180 8.11 -6.57 -7.49
C VAL A 180 8.35 -5.15 -6.93
N GLY A 181 8.58 -4.12 -7.74
CA GLY A 181 8.93 -2.79 -7.22
C GLY A 181 10.32 -2.76 -6.55
N ILE A 182 10.74 -1.58 -6.07
CA ILE A 182 12.12 -1.32 -5.64
C ILE A 182 12.15 -0.90 -4.17
N LEU A 183 12.95 -1.57 -3.35
CA LEU A 183 13.18 -1.20 -1.95
C LEU A 183 14.63 -0.84 -1.62
N ASN A 184 15.59 -1.32 -2.41
CA ASN A 184 17.03 -1.16 -2.15
C ASN A 184 17.48 -1.63 -0.75
N ALA A 185 16.82 -2.66 -0.20
CA ALA A 185 17.01 -3.12 1.18
C ALA A 185 18.45 -3.54 1.52
N ASN A 186 19.20 -4.07 0.54
CA ASN A 186 20.58 -4.57 0.73
C ASN A 186 21.65 -3.48 0.61
N ARG A 187 21.26 -2.21 0.47
CA ARG A 187 22.19 -1.10 0.30
C ARG A 187 23.02 -0.90 1.56
N LYS A 188 24.35 -0.93 1.42
CA LYS A 188 25.31 -0.81 2.53
C LYS A 188 25.48 0.61 3.08
N ARG A 189 25.30 1.63 2.24
CA ARG A 189 25.52 3.05 2.60
C ARG A 189 24.27 3.87 2.32
N TRP A 190 23.77 4.54 3.33
CA TRP A 190 22.60 5.42 3.26
C TRP A 190 23.00 6.81 3.72
N ALA A 191 22.73 7.82 2.88
CA ALA A 191 22.78 9.21 3.32
C ALA A 191 21.55 9.52 4.20
N ASP A 192 21.68 10.49 5.10
CA ASP A 192 20.56 10.86 5.99
C ASP A 192 19.35 11.37 5.22
N ILE A 193 19.57 12.12 4.14
CA ILE A 193 18.48 12.56 3.26
C ILE A 193 17.72 11.38 2.65
N GLU A 194 18.42 10.29 2.29
CA GLU A 194 17.79 9.10 1.74
C GLU A 194 16.97 8.37 2.82
N ARG A 195 17.52 8.23 4.03
CA ARG A 195 16.81 7.67 5.19
C ARG A 195 15.53 8.43 5.50
N ALA A 196 15.56 9.75 5.37
CA ALA A 196 14.37 10.58 5.51
C ALA A 196 13.37 10.33 4.37
N THR A 197 13.80 10.34 3.11
CA THR A 197 12.89 10.18 1.96
C THR A 197 12.15 8.85 1.96
N VAL A 198 12.80 7.74 2.32
CA VAL A 198 12.10 6.44 2.44
C VAL A 198 11.08 6.40 3.57
N ALA A 199 11.25 7.23 4.61
CA ALA A 199 10.30 7.29 5.73
C ALA A 199 8.94 7.91 5.33
N TYR A 200 8.93 8.75 4.30
CA TYR A 200 7.70 9.28 3.70
C TYR A 200 7.47 8.77 2.27
N GLY A 201 8.09 7.63 1.92
CA GLY A 201 7.74 6.78 0.78
C GLY A 201 8.34 7.18 -0.56
N TYR A 202 9.44 7.93 -0.58
CA TYR A 202 10.21 8.28 -1.79
C TYR A 202 11.53 7.52 -1.85
N GLY A 203 11.96 7.18 -3.07
CA GLY A 203 13.13 6.32 -3.33
C GLY A 203 12.84 4.82 -3.26
N ILE A 204 11.56 4.45 -3.12
CA ILE A 204 11.05 3.08 -3.16
C ILE A 204 9.78 3.03 -4.00
N THR A 205 9.50 1.89 -4.61
CA THR A 205 8.29 1.69 -5.40
C THR A 205 7.57 0.40 -5.00
N ALA A 206 6.25 0.40 -5.15
CA ALA A 206 5.40 -0.75 -4.92
C ALA A 206 4.24 -0.76 -5.91
N THR A 207 3.65 -1.93 -6.14
CA THR A 207 2.39 -2.05 -6.89
C THR A 207 1.19 -1.76 -5.97
N PRO A 208 0.02 -1.36 -6.52
CA PRO A 208 -1.20 -1.21 -5.73
C PRO A 208 -1.52 -2.48 -4.93
N LEU A 209 -1.32 -3.67 -5.51
CA LEU A 209 -1.53 -4.95 -4.85
C LEU A 209 -0.59 -5.16 -3.63
N GLN A 210 0.68 -4.77 -3.74
CA GLN A 210 1.62 -4.85 -2.62
C GLN A 210 1.24 -3.90 -1.47
N VAL A 211 0.78 -2.69 -1.80
CA VAL A 211 0.26 -1.75 -0.78
C VAL A 211 -0.99 -2.32 -0.11
N ALA A 212 -1.89 -2.96 -0.86
CA ALA A 212 -3.09 -3.60 -0.31
C ALA A 212 -2.72 -4.73 0.65
N ARG A 213 -1.74 -5.58 0.30
CA ARG A 213 -1.19 -6.61 1.20
C ARG A 213 -0.58 -6.04 2.47
N ALA A 214 0.14 -4.93 2.36
CA ALA A 214 0.72 -4.26 3.53
C ALA A 214 -0.38 -3.77 4.48
N TYR A 215 -1.47 -3.21 3.95
CA TYR A 215 -2.62 -2.79 4.75
C TYR A 215 -3.44 -3.97 5.29
N ALA A 216 -3.55 -5.07 4.55
CA ALA A 216 -4.12 -6.31 5.07
C ALA A 216 -3.33 -6.83 6.28
N THR A 217 -2.00 -6.72 6.24
CA THR A 217 -1.11 -7.07 7.38
C THR A 217 -1.32 -6.16 8.59
N LEU A 218 -1.60 -4.86 8.39
CA LEU A 218 -2.00 -3.97 9.49
C LEU A 218 -3.40 -4.35 10.02
N GLY A 219 -4.34 -4.65 9.13
CA GLY A 219 -5.69 -5.08 9.47
C GLY A 219 -5.71 -6.33 10.35
N SER A 220 -4.86 -7.31 10.03
CA SER A 220 -4.73 -8.60 10.70
C SER A 220 -3.93 -8.56 12.02
N PHE A 221 -3.76 -7.37 12.60
CA PHE A 221 -2.98 -7.17 13.82
C PHE A 221 -1.52 -7.62 13.70
N GLY A 222 -0.92 -7.41 12.52
CA GLY A 222 0.50 -7.69 12.27
C GLY A 222 0.79 -9.09 11.75
N VAL A 223 -0.22 -9.79 11.21
CA VAL A 223 -0.06 -11.13 10.62
C VAL A 223 -0.03 -11.04 9.10
N TYR A 224 1.14 -11.30 8.53
CA TYR A 224 1.33 -11.36 7.09
C TYR A 224 0.72 -12.66 6.52
N ARG A 225 -0.03 -12.53 5.43
CA ARG A 225 -0.59 -13.66 4.68
C ARG A 225 -0.20 -13.59 3.21
N PRO A 226 0.00 -14.74 2.55
CA PRO A 226 0.12 -14.77 1.09
C PRO A 226 -1.19 -14.27 0.47
N LEU A 227 -1.10 -13.69 -0.73
CA LEU A 227 -2.29 -13.32 -1.48
C LEU A 227 -2.78 -14.53 -2.28
N SER A 228 -4.07 -14.53 -2.62
CA SER A 228 -4.62 -15.49 -3.56
C SER A 228 -5.63 -14.83 -4.49
N ILE A 229 -5.61 -15.20 -5.77
CA ILE A 229 -6.65 -14.84 -6.76
C ILE A 229 -7.62 -16.00 -7.00
N THR A 230 -7.27 -17.20 -6.54
CA THR A 230 -8.14 -18.37 -6.46
C THR A 230 -8.74 -18.48 -5.06
N LYS A 231 -9.94 -19.05 -4.97
CA LYS A 231 -10.62 -19.21 -3.69
C LYS A 231 -9.81 -20.11 -2.75
N VAL A 232 -9.75 -19.74 -1.47
CA VAL A 232 -9.03 -20.52 -0.44
C VAL A 232 -9.99 -20.96 0.66
N ASP A 233 -9.72 -22.12 1.24
CA ASP A 233 -10.46 -22.62 2.40
C ASP A 233 -9.81 -22.12 3.70
N PRO A 234 -10.53 -21.35 4.55
CA PRO A 234 -10.02 -20.93 5.84
C PRO A 234 -9.84 -22.13 6.81
N PRO A 235 -8.90 -22.06 7.76
CA PRO A 235 -8.06 -20.92 8.08
C PRO A 235 -6.79 -20.84 7.24
N VAL A 236 -6.45 -19.64 6.76
CA VAL A 236 -5.15 -19.37 6.14
C VAL A 236 -4.13 -19.00 7.23
N ILE A 237 -3.21 -19.92 7.50
CA ILE A 237 -2.11 -19.66 8.42
C ILE A 237 -1.17 -18.61 7.82
N GLY A 238 -0.75 -17.67 8.65
CA GLY A 238 0.16 -16.60 8.25
C GLY A 238 1.23 -16.38 9.30
N LYS A 239 2.15 -15.49 9.01
CA LYS A 239 3.31 -15.22 9.85
C LYS A 239 3.10 -13.92 10.61
N ARG A 240 3.18 -13.96 11.94
CA ARG A 240 3.26 -12.72 12.72
C ARG A 240 4.56 -12.01 12.41
N VAL A 241 4.46 -10.79 11.91
CA VAL A 241 5.60 -9.94 11.51
C VAL A 241 5.68 -8.65 12.32
N PHE A 242 4.55 -8.21 12.91
CA PHE A 242 4.49 -7.05 13.80
C PHE A 242 3.83 -7.42 15.14
N SER A 243 4.19 -6.65 16.17
CA SER A 243 3.56 -6.75 17.49
C SER A 243 2.08 -6.39 17.40
N GLU A 244 1.22 -7.29 17.87
CA GLU A 244 -0.24 -7.09 17.91
C GLU A 244 -0.63 -5.81 18.64
N LYS A 245 0.00 -5.55 19.80
CA LYS A 245 -0.26 -4.36 20.62
C LYS A 245 0.05 -3.09 19.83
N ILE A 246 1.23 -3.03 19.21
CA ILE A 246 1.66 -1.84 18.45
C ILE A 246 0.80 -1.67 17.21
N THR A 247 0.50 -2.74 16.48
CA THR A 247 -0.38 -2.66 15.30
C THR A 247 -1.77 -2.17 15.68
N LYS A 248 -2.32 -2.59 16.83
CA LYS A 248 -3.60 -2.09 17.35
C LYS A 248 -3.54 -0.58 17.63
N ASP A 249 -2.45 -0.09 18.22
CA ASP A 249 -2.25 1.35 18.43
C ASP A 249 -2.22 2.13 17.11
N ILE A 250 -1.46 1.63 16.11
CA ILE A 250 -1.38 2.26 14.78
C ILE A 250 -2.76 2.31 14.10
N ARG A 251 -3.56 1.25 14.21
CA ARG A 251 -4.93 1.24 13.67
C ARG A 251 -5.81 2.31 14.32
N GLY A 252 -5.71 2.49 15.63
CA GLY A 252 -6.40 3.57 16.35
C GLY A 252 -5.99 4.95 15.84
N ILE A 253 -4.72 5.15 15.46
CA ILE A 253 -4.27 6.41 14.85
C ILE A 253 -4.82 6.56 13.43
N LEU A 254 -4.84 5.50 12.61
CA LEU A 254 -5.40 5.53 11.25
C LEU A 254 -6.90 5.89 11.26
N GLU A 255 -7.64 5.48 12.29
CA GLU A 255 -9.02 5.93 12.49
C GLU A 255 -9.10 7.44 12.72
N LYS A 256 -8.22 8.01 13.54
CA LYS A 256 -8.15 9.47 13.73
C LYS A 256 -7.81 10.20 12.43
N VAL A 257 -6.98 9.59 11.56
CA VAL A 257 -6.71 10.12 10.20
C VAL A 257 -7.99 10.16 9.37
N ALA A 258 -8.81 9.10 9.41
CA ALA A 258 -10.10 9.06 8.70
C ALA A 258 -11.09 10.08 9.24
N ILE A 259 -11.26 10.18 10.57
CA ILE A 259 -12.17 11.15 11.21
C ILE A 259 -11.81 12.58 10.81
N LYS A 260 -10.52 12.90 10.79
CA LYS A 260 -10.04 14.21 10.35
C LYS A 260 -10.28 14.44 8.86
N ASN A 261 -10.18 13.40 8.05
CA ASN A 261 -10.47 13.44 6.61
C ASN A 261 -11.91 12.98 6.32
N LYS A 262 -12.88 13.87 6.54
CA LYS A 262 -14.33 13.59 6.38
C LYS A 262 -14.71 12.87 5.08
N ARG A 263 -13.95 13.04 3.99
CA ARG A 263 -14.19 12.39 2.69
C ARG A 263 -13.95 10.88 2.69
N ALA A 264 -13.18 10.38 3.65
CA ALA A 264 -12.86 8.97 3.77
C ALA A 264 -13.76 8.23 4.78
N MET A 265 -14.70 8.94 5.42
CA MET A 265 -15.63 8.35 6.39
C MET A 265 -16.71 7.53 5.69
N VAL A 266 -17.15 6.46 6.34
CA VAL A 266 -18.26 5.60 5.90
C VAL A 266 -19.32 5.63 6.99
N GLU A 267 -20.54 6.00 6.64
CA GLU A 267 -21.64 6.05 7.60
C GLU A 267 -21.89 4.68 8.23
N GLY A 268 -22.06 4.64 9.56
CA GLY A 268 -22.24 3.40 10.32
C GLY A 268 -20.97 2.57 10.55
N TYR A 269 -19.82 2.95 9.97
CA TYR A 269 -18.58 2.17 10.09
C TYR A 269 -17.39 3.01 10.55
N ARG A 270 -16.59 2.41 11.44
CA ARG A 270 -15.28 2.94 11.82
C ARG A 270 -14.26 2.50 10.78
N VAL A 271 -13.58 3.43 10.15
CA VAL A 271 -12.59 3.17 9.09
C VAL A 271 -11.26 3.82 9.44
N GLY A 272 -10.16 3.23 8.98
CA GLY A 272 -8.84 3.83 9.17
C GLY A 272 -8.12 3.87 7.84
N VAL A 273 -7.58 5.05 7.52
CA VAL A 273 -7.01 5.31 6.20
C VAL A 273 -5.70 6.07 6.30
N LYS A 274 -4.92 5.99 5.23
CA LYS A 274 -3.85 6.91 4.96
C LYS A 274 -3.92 7.33 3.50
N THR A 275 -4.03 8.63 3.30
CA THR A 275 -3.94 9.25 1.99
C THR A 275 -2.49 9.65 1.69
N GLY A 276 -2.17 9.70 0.41
CA GLY A 276 -0.92 10.24 -0.09
C GLY A 276 -1.05 10.78 -1.50
N THR A 277 -0.05 11.60 -1.85
CA THR A 277 0.15 12.10 -3.20
C THR A 277 1.64 11.97 -3.48
N ALA A 278 1.99 11.31 -4.57
CA ALA A 278 3.37 11.19 -5.04
C ALA A 278 3.52 11.85 -6.40
N ARG A 279 4.69 12.45 -6.66
CA ARG A 279 5.02 12.96 -7.99
C ARG A 279 5.33 11.80 -8.91
N LYS A 280 4.80 11.82 -10.14
CA LYS A 280 5.10 10.81 -11.15
C LYS A 280 6.54 10.95 -11.62
N ILE A 281 7.20 9.82 -11.84
CA ILE A 281 8.52 9.73 -12.46
C ILE A 281 8.30 9.30 -13.92
N GLU A 282 8.81 10.08 -14.86
CA GLU A 282 8.85 9.75 -16.28
C GLU A 282 10.32 9.85 -16.74
N ASN A 283 10.84 8.79 -17.38
CA ASN A 283 12.24 8.71 -17.83
C ASN A 283 13.28 9.06 -16.74
N GLY A 284 13.06 8.58 -15.51
CA GLY A 284 13.96 8.81 -14.37
C GLY A 284 13.85 10.20 -13.72
N HIS A 285 12.93 11.06 -14.17
CA HIS A 285 12.79 12.43 -13.67
C HIS A 285 11.37 12.71 -13.15
N TYR A 286 11.27 13.52 -12.10
CA TYR A 286 9.97 13.96 -11.59
C TYR A 286 9.32 14.98 -12.53
N VAL A 287 8.11 14.65 -12.99
CA VAL A 287 7.29 15.55 -13.78
C VAL A 287 6.27 16.29 -12.91
N LYS A 288 5.55 17.26 -13.47
CA LYS A 288 4.43 17.96 -12.80
C LYS A 288 3.12 17.18 -12.94
N LYS A 289 3.18 15.87 -12.74
CA LYS A 289 2.03 14.95 -12.67
C LYS A 289 2.06 14.22 -11.34
N TYR A 290 0.90 13.79 -10.87
CA TYR A 290 0.76 13.22 -9.53
C TYR A 290 -0.03 11.92 -9.58
N VAL A 291 0.32 10.99 -8.69
CA VAL A 291 -0.50 9.83 -8.35
C VAL A 291 -1.11 10.14 -6.98
N ALA A 292 -2.43 10.23 -6.92
CA ALA A 292 -3.16 10.33 -5.67
C ALA A 292 -3.58 8.92 -5.27
N PHE A 293 -3.44 8.56 -3.99
CA PHE A 293 -3.81 7.24 -3.51
C PHE A 293 -4.28 7.28 -2.07
N THR A 294 -5.15 6.34 -1.73
CA THR A 294 -5.67 6.11 -0.39
C THR A 294 -5.62 4.62 -0.10
N ALA A 295 -4.96 4.26 0.99
CA ALA A 295 -4.97 2.89 1.50
C ALA A 295 -5.71 2.87 2.84
N GLY A 296 -6.52 1.86 3.08
CA GLY A 296 -7.34 1.78 4.27
C GLY A 296 -7.78 0.38 4.64
N ILE A 297 -8.34 0.27 5.84
CA ILE A 297 -8.91 -0.96 6.39
C ILE A 297 -10.24 -0.66 7.08
N ALA A 298 -11.16 -1.62 7.02
CA ALA A 298 -12.46 -1.52 7.66
C ALA A 298 -13.07 -2.89 7.99
N PRO A 299 -13.94 -2.97 9.01
CA PRO A 299 -14.11 -2.01 10.10
C PRO A 299 -12.87 -1.94 11.00
N ILE A 300 -12.57 -0.80 11.64
CA ILE A 300 -11.35 -0.67 12.47
C ILE A 300 -11.38 -1.51 13.74
N SER A 301 -12.55 -1.87 14.27
CA SER A 301 -12.65 -2.74 15.45
C SER A 301 -12.18 -4.17 15.13
N ASP A 302 -12.65 -4.72 14.02
CA ASP A 302 -12.36 -6.08 13.54
C ASP A 302 -12.24 -6.08 12.01
N PRO A 303 -11.07 -5.73 11.46
CA PRO A 303 -10.90 -5.52 10.03
C PRO A 303 -11.19 -6.78 9.20
N ARG A 304 -12.02 -6.59 8.18
CA ARG A 304 -12.36 -7.60 7.18
C ARG A 304 -11.73 -7.29 5.83
N TYR A 305 -11.61 -6.00 5.51
CA TYR A 305 -11.19 -5.55 4.20
C TYR A 305 -9.99 -4.62 4.30
N ALA A 306 -9.04 -4.80 3.39
CA ALA A 306 -8.02 -3.82 3.06
C ALA A 306 -8.27 -3.34 1.63
N LEU A 307 -8.34 -2.02 1.45
CA LEU A 307 -8.64 -1.39 0.17
C LEU A 307 -7.55 -0.37 -0.16
N VAL A 308 -7.07 -0.42 -1.40
CA VAL A 308 -6.21 0.61 -1.99
C VAL A 308 -6.90 1.14 -3.24
N ILE A 309 -6.89 2.47 -3.38
CA ILE A 309 -7.35 3.24 -4.53
C ILE A 309 -6.24 4.22 -4.92
#